data_AF-A0A2G9RC38-F1
#
_entry.id   AF-A0A2G9RC38-F1
#
_cell.length_a   1.000
_cell.length_b   1.000
_cell.length_c   1.000
_cell.angle_alpha   90.00
_cell.angle_beta   90.00
_cell.angle_gamma   90.00
#
_symmetry.space_group_name_H-M   'P 1'
#
loop_
_entity.id
_entity.type
_entity.pdbx_description
1 polymer ?
#
loop_
_entity_poly.entity_id
_entity_poly.type
_entity_poly.pdbx_seq_one_letter_code
_entity_poly.pdbx_strand_id
1 'polypeptide(L)'
;AIHGSCKFLHFFTRRKRFLAASLINFTTQHVSLRLVWVLQNIPEVRQAADEGNCCFGTIDTWLLYKLTDGSVHATDYSNASGTAIFDPYLMCWSSFLCSVLSIPLSIFPPVEDTSYSFGVVNPSIFGTPIPIRALVADQQAAMFGQCCFDVGDVKLTMGTGTFMAINTGNNLHTSIAGLYPLVGWKIGNEVVCLAEGNASDTGTAIKWAQKLSM
;
A
#
# COMPACT_ATOMS: atom_id res chain seq x y z
N ALA A 1 21.97 8.58 -9.07
CA ALA A 1 22.86 7.80 -8.17
C ALA A 1 22.21 6.48 -7.73
N ILE A 2 21.05 6.50 -7.05
CA ILE A 2 20.39 5.31 -6.46
C ILE A 2 20.10 4.18 -7.48
N HIS A 3 19.52 4.52 -8.65
CA HIS A 3 19.24 3.56 -9.71
C HIS A 3 20.49 2.77 -10.16
N GLY A 4 21.64 3.44 -10.26
CA GLY A 4 22.90 2.81 -10.68
C GLY A 4 23.46 1.87 -9.62
N SER A 5 23.45 2.29 -8.35
CA SER A 5 23.92 1.47 -7.23
C SER A 5 23.06 0.23 -7.01
N CYS A 6 21.73 0.33 -7.13
CA CYS A 6 20.83 -0.82 -7.00
C CYS A 6 20.93 -1.78 -8.20
N LYS A 7 21.10 -1.28 -9.43
CA LYS A 7 21.39 -2.14 -10.60
C LYS A 7 22.72 -2.87 -10.46
N PHE A 8 23.75 -2.19 -9.96
CA PHE A 8 25.05 -2.80 -9.68
C PHE A 8 24.94 -3.90 -8.62
N LEU A 9 24.25 -3.64 -7.50
CA LEU A 9 23.98 -4.65 -6.47
C LEU A 9 23.16 -5.82 -7.03
N HIS A 10 22.18 -5.58 -7.90
CA HIS A 10 21.45 -6.65 -8.57
C HIS A 10 22.36 -7.48 -9.49
N PHE A 11 23.23 -6.85 -10.27
CA PHE A 11 24.15 -7.55 -11.18
C PHE A 11 25.04 -8.56 -10.44
N PHE A 12 25.58 -8.17 -9.28
CA PHE A 12 26.44 -9.06 -8.47
C PHE A 12 25.66 -10.06 -7.61
N THR A 13 24.52 -9.67 -7.04
CA THR A 13 23.79 -10.54 -6.09
C THR A 13 22.68 -11.37 -6.74
N ARG A 14 22.28 -11.03 -7.97
CA ARG A 14 21.10 -11.53 -8.68
C ARG A 14 19.79 -11.52 -7.87
N ARG A 15 19.72 -10.77 -6.76
CA ARG A 15 18.52 -10.71 -5.92
C ARG A 15 17.48 -9.78 -6.55
N LYS A 16 16.26 -10.29 -6.73
CA LYS A 16 15.12 -9.54 -7.31
C LYS A 16 14.79 -8.26 -6.53
N ARG A 17 15.00 -8.23 -5.21
CA ARG A 17 14.81 -7.04 -4.37
C ARG A 17 15.57 -5.79 -4.86
N PHE A 18 16.80 -5.96 -5.33
CA PHE A 18 17.62 -4.83 -5.77
C PHE A 18 17.23 -4.35 -7.16
N LEU A 19 16.71 -5.26 -7.99
CA LEU A 19 16.06 -4.88 -9.24
C LEU A 19 14.80 -4.04 -8.94
N ALA A 20 13.95 -4.48 -8.01
CA ALA A 20 12.78 -3.73 -7.56
C ALA A 20 13.15 -2.33 -7.07
N ALA A 21 14.12 -2.23 -6.16
CA ALA A 21 14.62 -0.96 -5.66
C ALA A 21 15.18 -0.06 -6.77
N SER A 22 15.81 -0.67 -7.79
CA SER A 22 16.30 0.06 -8.96
C SER A 22 15.23 0.47 -9.96
N LEU A 23 13.97 0.08 -9.78
CA LEU A 23 12.84 0.42 -10.64
C LEU A 23 11.85 1.36 -9.94
N ILE A 24 12.12 1.75 -8.69
CA ILE A 24 11.29 2.68 -7.93
C ILE A 24 11.23 4.00 -8.69
N ASN A 25 10.03 4.35 -9.13
CA ASN A 25 9.72 5.65 -9.70
C ASN A 25 8.97 6.49 -8.66
N PHE A 26 9.47 7.69 -8.40
CA PHE A 26 8.87 8.63 -7.47
C PHE A 26 7.79 9.41 -8.22
N THR A 27 6.53 8.98 -8.06
CA THR A 27 5.36 9.62 -8.67
C THR A 27 4.47 10.22 -7.59
N THR A 28 3.69 11.24 -7.94
CA THR A 28 2.70 11.88 -7.04
C THR A 28 1.50 10.97 -6.72
N GLN A 29 1.38 9.83 -7.40
CA GLN A 29 0.40 8.79 -7.08
C GLN A 29 0.74 8.07 -5.77
N HIS A 30 2.03 7.90 -5.46
CA HIS A 30 2.46 7.23 -4.24
C HIS A 30 2.32 8.13 -3.00
N VAL A 31 1.93 7.51 -1.88
CA VAL A 31 1.78 8.19 -0.58
C VAL A 31 3.11 8.71 -0.05
N SER A 32 4.22 8.04 -0.37
CA SER A 32 5.57 8.38 0.11
C SER A 32 5.95 9.84 -0.13
N LEU A 33 5.76 10.38 -1.35
CA LEU A 33 6.11 11.77 -1.63
C LEU A 33 5.17 12.79 -0.98
N ARG A 34 3.90 12.42 -0.80
CA ARG A 34 2.94 13.28 -0.09
C ARG A 34 3.31 13.39 1.39
N LEU A 35 3.72 12.28 1.99
CA LEU A 35 4.22 12.25 3.38
C LEU A 35 5.50 13.08 3.53
N VAL A 36 6.46 12.95 2.61
CA VAL A 36 7.66 13.79 2.60
C VAL A 36 7.30 15.27 2.52
N TRP A 37 6.38 15.63 1.62
CA TRP A 37 5.92 17.00 1.49
C TRP A 37 5.31 17.52 2.79
N VAL A 38 4.43 16.75 3.43
CA VAL A 38 3.81 17.12 4.72
C VAL A 38 4.88 17.35 5.79
N LEU A 39 5.82 16.42 5.94
CA LEU A 39 6.90 16.51 6.94
C LEU A 39 7.88 17.67 6.69
N GLN A 40 7.99 18.15 5.44
CA GLN A 40 8.88 19.26 5.09
C GLN A 40 8.18 20.62 5.14
N ASN A 41 6.86 20.66 4.92
CA ASN A 41 6.13 21.91 4.71
C ASN A 41 5.16 22.25 5.85
N ILE A 42 4.87 21.30 6.76
CA ILE A 42 4.03 21.53 7.94
C ILE A 42 4.90 21.38 9.20
N PRO A 43 5.46 22.48 9.73
CA PRO A 43 6.41 22.43 10.86
C PRO A 43 5.86 21.72 12.09
N GLU A 44 4.56 21.86 12.38
CA GLU A 44 3.89 21.26 13.52
C GLU A 44 3.87 19.73 13.42
N VAL A 45 3.68 19.19 12.22
CA VAL A 45 3.72 17.75 11.97
C VAL A 45 5.15 17.23 12.09
N ARG A 46 6.13 18.01 11.61
CA ARG A 46 7.54 17.66 11.76
C ARG A 46 7.94 17.59 13.24
N GLN A 47 7.59 18.62 14.00
CA GLN A 47 7.85 18.66 15.44
C GLN A 47 7.16 17.50 16.17
N ALA A 48 5.89 17.23 15.87
CA ALA A 48 5.17 16.10 16.45
C ALA A 48 5.85 14.75 16.13
N ALA A 49 6.41 14.59 14.93
CA ALA A 49 7.15 13.38 14.56
C ALA A 49 8.47 13.26 15.32
N ASP A 50 9.21 14.36 15.47
CA ASP A 50 10.47 14.40 16.23
C ASP A 50 10.23 14.17 17.75
N GLU A 51 9.07 14.57 18.27
CA GLU A 51 8.62 14.35 19.66
C GLU A 51 7.95 12.98 19.89
N GLY A 52 7.72 12.19 18.84
CA GLY A 52 7.05 10.89 18.94
C GLY A 52 5.53 10.97 19.15
N ASN A 53 4.92 12.13 18.91
CA ASN A 53 3.47 12.39 18.99
C ASN A 53 2.78 12.38 17.61
N CYS A 54 3.42 11.79 16.59
CA CYS A 54 2.89 11.67 15.24
C CYS A 54 2.68 10.20 14.88
N CYS A 55 1.51 9.88 14.32
CA CYS A 55 1.21 8.58 13.74
C CYS A 55 0.90 8.76 12.25
N PHE A 56 1.51 7.94 11.41
CA PHE A 56 1.15 7.80 10.00
C PHE A 56 0.10 6.69 9.85
N GLY A 57 -0.75 6.81 8.84
CA GLY A 57 -1.67 5.75 8.47
C GLY A 57 -2.25 5.97 7.08
N THR A 58 -2.50 4.88 6.37
CA THR A 58 -3.45 4.86 5.26
C THR A 58 -4.89 4.92 5.82
N ILE A 59 -5.90 4.94 4.94
CA ILE A 59 -7.29 5.15 5.36
C ILE A 59 -7.78 4.04 6.31
N ASP A 60 -7.37 2.80 6.07
CA ASP A 60 -7.63 1.66 6.96
C ASP A 60 -7.10 1.90 8.37
N THR A 61 -5.84 2.36 8.51
CA THR A 61 -5.23 2.69 9.80
C THR A 61 -5.98 3.81 10.50
N TRP A 62 -6.36 4.85 9.77
CA TRP A 62 -7.12 5.96 10.33
C TRP A 62 -8.52 5.52 10.81
N LEU A 63 -9.24 4.77 9.99
CA LEU A 63 -10.56 4.26 10.36
C LEU A 63 -10.46 3.32 11.56
N LEU A 64 -9.48 2.42 11.59
CA LEU A 64 -9.22 1.55 12.72
C LEU A 64 -8.95 2.35 14.00
N TYR A 65 -8.06 3.33 13.93
CA TYR A 65 -7.72 4.20 15.05
C TYR A 65 -8.97 4.94 15.57
N LYS A 66 -9.81 5.47 14.69
CA LYS A 66 -11.05 6.16 15.10
C LYS A 66 -12.11 5.21 15.65
N LEU A 67 -12.29 4.04 15.03
CA LEU A 67 -13.26 3.04 15.47
C LEU A 67 -12.88 2.45 16.82
N THR A 68 -11.60 2.36 17.13
CA THR A 68 -11.08 1.82 18.40
C THR A 68 -10.78 2.91 19.44
N ASP A 69 -11.23 4.15 19.20
CA ASP A 69 -11.01 5.32 20.07
C ASP A 69 -9.55 5.53 20.46
N GLY A 70 -8.67 5.40 19.46
CA GLY A 70 -7.24 5.60 19.56
C GLY A 70 -6.45 4.44 20.18
N SER A 71 -7.11 3.35 20.57
CA SER A 71 -6.45 2.22 21.23
C SER A 71 -5.64 1.34 20.27
N VAL A 72 -5.94 1.34 18.97
CA VAL A 72 -5.24 0.53 17.97
C VAL A 72 -4.71 1.38 16.83
N HIS A 73 -3.40 1.36 16.66
CA HIS A 73 -2.68 1.90 15.49
C HIS A 73 -2.05 0.71 14.76
N ALA A 74 -2.63 0.29 13.63
CA ALA A 74 -2.19 -0.87 12.86
C ALA A 74 -2.64 -0.77 11.39
N THR A 75 -2.02 -1.57 10.52
CA THR A 75 -2.44 -1.77 9.13
C THR A 75 -2.25 -3.24 8.73
N ASP A 76 -2.69 -3.63 7.55
CA ASP A 76 -2.36 -4.94 6.96
C ASP A 76 -1.33 -4.83 5.84
N TYR A 77 -0.83 -5.99 5.41
CA TYR A 77 0.17 -6.08 4.34
C TYR A 77 -0.30 -5.51 3.00
N SER A 78 -1.60 -5.62 2.68
CA SER A 78 -2.11 -5.09 1.41
C SER A 78 -2.05 -3.57 1.37
N ASN A 79 -2.57 -2.88 2.38
CA ASN A 79 -2.49 -1.42 2.50
C ASN A 79 -1.04 -0.94 2.61
N ALA A 80 -0.22 -1.60 3.45
CA ALA A 80 1.19 -1.25 3.60
C ALA A 80 1.94 -1.30 2.26
N SER A 81 1.73 -2.35 1.46
CA SER A 81 2.39 -2.51 0.16
C SER A 81 2.05 -1.41 -0.86
N GLY A 82 0.89 -0.77 -0.73
CA GLY A 82 0.47 0.37 -1.57
C GLY A 82 1.14 1.71 -1.23
N THR A 83 1.90 1.80 -0.14
CA THR A 83 2.53 3.07 0.30
C THR A 83 3.77 3.47 -0.49
N ALA A 84 4.38 2.52 -1.22
CA ALA A 84 5.72 2.63 -1.80
C ALA A 84 6.85 2.88 -0.78
N ILE A 85 6.61 2.63 0.52
CA ILE A 85 7.63 2.64 1.59
C ILE A 85 7.84 1.23 2.15
N PHE A 86 6.81 0.40 2.15
CA PHE A 86 6.88 -0.99 2.58
C PHE A 86 7.74 -1.83 1.63
N ASP A 87 8.62 -2.69 2.17
CA ASP A 87 9.39 -3.66 1.39
C ASP A 87 8.64 -5.01 1.39
N PRO A 88 7.97 -5.39 0.29
CA PRO A 88 7.20 -6.62 0.23
C PRO A 88 8.07 -7.88 0.18
N TYR A 89 9.38 -7.78 -0.10
CA TYR A 89 10.29 -8.94 -0.03
C TYR A 89 10.70 -9.26 1.40
N LEU A 90 10.79 -8.25 2.26
CA LEU A 90 11.12 -8.41 3.69
C LEU A 90 9.88 -8.39 4.58
N MET A 91 8.72 -8.03 4.03
CA MET A 91 7.46 -7.90 4.74
C MET A 91 7.55 -6.92 5.93
N CYS A 92 8.27 -5.80 5.74
CA CYS A 92 8.43 -4.75 6.74
C CYS A 92 8.59 -3.36 6.11
N TRP A 93 8.43 -2.31 6.92
CA TRP A 93 8.72 -0.95 6.48
C TRP A 93 10.19 -0.79 6.07
N SER A 94 10.44 -0.22 4.89
CA SER A 94 11.80 -0.08 4.37
C SER A 94 12.57 1.01 5.10
N SER A 95 13.47 0.61 6.00
CA SER A 95 14.40 1.53 6.67
C SER A 95 15.29 2.28 5.67
N PHE A 96 15.65 1.65 4.56
CA PHE A 96 16.41 2.26 3.48
C PHE A 96 15.64 3.43 2.83
N LEU A 97 14.38 3.21 2.43
CA LEU A 97 13.57 4.29 1.84
C LEU A 97 13.27 5.39 2.85
N CYS A 98 12.99 5.04 4.10
CA CYS A 98 12.79 6.02 5.17
C CYS A 98 14.04 6.89 5.37
N SER A 99 15.24 6.31 5.37
CA SER A 99 16.49 7.05 5.47
C SER A 99 16.72 7.98 4.26
N VAL A 100 16.48 7.50 3.04
CA VAL A 100 16.65 8.30 1.81
C VAL A 100 15.66 9.48 1.79
N LEU A 101 14.44 9.27 2.26
CA LEU A 101 13.38 10.28 2.26
C LEU A 101 13.33 11.11 3.55
N SER A 102 14.23 10.86 4.51
CA SER A 102 14.25 11.51 5.83
C SER A 102 12.93 11.39 6.61
N ILE A 103 12.28 10.23 6.50
CA ILE A 103 11.04 9.89 7.21
C ILE A 103 11.40 9.08 8.46
N PRO A 104 10.94 9.48 9.66
CA PRO A 104 11.18 8.69 10.87
C PRO A 104 10.39 7.37 10.81
N LEU A 105 11.06 6.24 11.04
CA LEU A 105 10.42 4.91 10.98
C LEU A 105 9.36 4.73 12.09
N SER A 106 9.49 5.46 13.20
CA SER A 106 8.64 5.38 14.39
C SER A 106 7.19 5.79 14.16
N ILE A 107 6.88 6.54 13.10
CA ILE A 107 5.51 7.00 12.84
C ILE A 107 4.65 5.90 12.20
N PHE A 108 5.27 4.86 11.63
CA PHE A 108 4.54 3.85 10.88
C PHE A 108 3.84 2.84 11.81
N PRO A 109 2.62 2.39 11.46
CA PRO A 109 1.90 1.40 12.25
C PRO A 109 2.57 0.02 12.14
N PRO A 110 2.45 -0.84 13.18
CA PRO A 110 2.59 -2.28 13.03
C PRO A 110 1.78 -2.81 11.85
N VAL A 111 2.37 -3.73 11.08
CA VAL A 111 1.74 -4.40 9.95
C VAL A 111 1.37 -5.82 10.38
N GLU A 112 0.09 -6.13 10.32
CA GLU A 112 -0.46 -7.40 10.79
C GLU A 112 -1.06 -8.23 9.64
N ASP A 113 -1.37 -9.48 9.94
CA ASP A 113 -2.10 -10.38 9.05
C ASP A 113 -3.44 -9.75 8.59
N THR A 114 -3.82 -9.97 7.32
CA THR A 114 -5.07 -9.46 6.76
C THR A 114 -6.29 -9.92 7.58
N SER A 115 -6.22 -11.09 8.22
CA SER A 115 -7.25 -11.67 9.07
C SER A 115 -7.01 -11.52 10.59
N TYR A 116 -6.20 -10.54 11.00
CA TYR A 116 -5.84 -10.32 12.39
C TYR A 116 -6.99 -9.80 13.27
N SER A 117 -6.86 -9.97 14.59
CA SER A 117 -7.79 -9.42 15.58
C SER A 117 -7.42 -7.98 15.94
N PHE A 118 -7.87 -7.01 15.14
CA PHE A 118 -7.58 -5.57 15.30
C PHE A 118 -8.36 -4.89 16.43
N GLY A 119 -8.85 -5.65 17.41
CA GLY A 119 -9.65 -5.15 18.53
C GLY A 119 -11.14 -5.07 18.22
N VAL A 120 -11.82 -4.15 18.89
CA VAL A 120 -13.27 -3.97 18.81
C VAL A 120 -13.59 -2.49 18.61
N VAL A 121 -14.64 -2.22 17.84
CA VAL A 121 -15.20 -0.88 17.74
C VAL A 121 -15.66 -0.42 19.13
N ASN A 122 -15.34 0.83 19.49
CA ASN A 122 -15.80 1.44 20.73
C ASN A 122 -17.34 1.40 20.78
N PRO A 123 -17.96 0.84 21.84
CA PRO A 123 -19.41 0.76 21.96
C PRO A 123 -20.12 2.12 21.90
N SER A 124 -19.44 3.24 22.17
CA SER A 124 -20.00 4.59 22.03
C SER A 124 -20.42 4.94 20.59
N ILE A 125 -19.87 4.25 19.57
CA ILE A 125 -20.14 4.53 18.16
C ILE A 125 -21.41 3.82 17.69
N PHE A 126 -21.59 2.52 18.02
CA PHE A 126 -22.70 1.69 17.53
C PHE A 126 -23.61 1.15 18.63
N GLY A 127 -23.40 1.55 19.89
CA GLY A 127 -24.11 1.03 21.06
C GLY A 127 -23.68 -0.37 21.51
N THR A 128 -22.77 -1.03 20.78
CA THR A 128 -22.31 -2.39 21.06
C THR A 128 -20.88 -2.58 20.54
N PRO A 129 -20.04 -3.39 21.21
CA PRO A 129 -18.73 -3.74 20.68
C PRO A 129 -18.85 -4.62 19.43
N ILE A 130 -18.23 -4.20 18.33
CA ILE A 130 -18.17 -4.98 17.08
C ILE A 130 -16.71 -5.37 16.83
N PRO A 131 -16.36 -6.67 16.75
CA PRO A 131 -14.99 -7.09 16.46
C PRO A 131 -14.53 -6.64 15.07
N ILE A 132 -13.32 -6.08 14.99
CA ILE A 132 -12.65 -5.77 13.72
C ILE A 132 -11.67 -6.91 13.42
N ARG A 133 -11.97 -7.70 12.40
CA ARG A 133 -11.27 -8.96 12.09
C ARG A 133 -10.50 -8.97 10.78
N ALA A 134 -10.56 -7.88 10.04
CA ALA A 134 -9.80 -7.73 8.83
C ALA A 134 -9.56 -6.27 8.49
N LEU A 135 -8.39 -6.00 7.93
CA LEU A 135 -8.10 -4.81 7.15
C LEU A 135 -7.57 -5.30 5.80
N VAL A 136 -8.05 -4.71 4.72
CA VAL A 136 -7.61 -5.06 3.35
C VAL A 136 -7.83 -3.86 2.44
N ALA A 137 -6.89 -3.60 1.55
CA ALA A 137 -6.99 -2.53 0.56
C ALA A 137 -8.14 -2.81 -0.43
N ASP A 138 -8.72 -1.75 -1.00
CA ASP A 138 -9.95 -1.81 -1.79
C ASP A 138 -9.85 -2.73 -3.03
N GLN A 139 -8.77 -2.63 -3.80
CA GLN A 139 -8.58 -3.45 -5.01
C GLN A 139 -8.36 -4.92 -4.65
N GLN A 140 -7.62 -5.18 -3.57
CA GLN A 140 -7.33 -6.49 -3.01
C GLN A 140 -8.59 -7.14 -2.42
N ALA A 141 -9.40 -6.36 -1.71
CA ALA A 141 -10.70 -6.79 -1.20
C ALA A 141 -11.63 -7.18 -2.34
N ALA A 142 -11.63 -6.40 -3.43
CA ALA A 142 -12.42 -6.70 -4.61
C ALA A 142 -11.93 -7.96 -5.35
N MET A 143 -10.61 -8.19 -5.44
CA MET A 143 -10.06 -9.48 -5.93
C MET A 143 -10.56 -10.65 -5.08
N PHE A 144 -10.45 -10.52 -3.76
CA PHE A 144 -10.87 -11.55 -2.82
C PHE A 144 -12.38 -11.84 -2.93
N GLY A 145 -13.21 -10.78 -3.00
CA GLY A 145 -14.65 -10.90 -3.15
C GLY A 145 -15.12 -11.45 -4.51
N GLN A 146 -14.28 -11.39 -5.54
CA GLN A 146 -14.52 -12.00 -6.85
C GLN A 146 -13.99 -13.45 -6.94
N CYS A 147 -13.54 -14.00 -5.81
CA CYS A 147 -12.96 -15.34 -5.73
C CYS A 147 -11.73 -15.53 -6.64
N CYS A 148 -10.94 -14.47 -6.86
CA CYS A 148 -9.70 -14.52 -7.64
C CYS A 148 -8.55 -15.17 -6.86
N PHE A 149 -8.75 -16.42 -6.40
CA PHE A 149 -7.84 -17.12 -5.50
C PHE A 149 -6.74 -17.87 -6.24
N ASP A 150 -6.93 -18.20 -7.51
CA ASP A 150 -6.00 -18.98 -8.29
C ASP A 150 -4.97 -18.09 -9.01
N VAL A 151 -3.76 -18.62 -9.18
CA VAL A 151 -2.71 -17.92 -9.92
C VAL A 151 -3.15 -17.68 -11.35
N GLY A 152 -3.08 -16.43 -11.80
CA GLY A 152 -3.53 -16.01 -13.11
C GLY A 152 -4.96 -15.46 -13.13
N ASP A 153 -5.71 -15.55 -12.04
CA ASP A 153 -7.00 -14.86 -11.94
C ASP A 153 -6.82 -13.35 -12.10
N VAL A 154 -7.71 -12.76 -12.89
CA VAL A 154 -7.66 -11.35 -13.26
C VAL A 154 -8.96 -10.67 -12.85
N LYS A 155 -8.81 -9.50 -12.23
CA LYS A 155 -9.91 -8.57 -12.00
C LYS A 155 -9.62 -7.25 -12.67
N LEU A 156 -10.65 -6.72 -13.32
CA LEU A 156 -10.63 -5.43 -13.98
C LEU A 156 -11.70 -4.54 -13.33
N THR A 157 -11.29 -3.39 -12.81
CA THR A 157 -12.21 -2.34 -12.38
C THR A 157 -12.15 -1.21 -13.38
N MET A 158 -13.28 -0.97 -14.04
CA MET A 158 -13.46 0.11 -15.01
C MET A 158 -14.33 1.20 -14.39
N GLY A 159 -13.71 2.33 -14.07
CA GLY A 159 -14.36 3.55 -13.60
C GLY A 159 -13.82 4.76 -14.36
N THR A 160 -13.48 5.83 -13.64
CA THR A 160 -12.80 6.99 -14.25
C THR A 160 -11.44 6.59 -14.87
N GLY A 161 -10.71 5.67 -14.23
CA GLY A 161 -9.58 4.94 -14.79
C GLY A 161 -9.86 3.43 -14.84
N THR A 162 -8.92 2.66 -15.36
CA THR A 162 -8.95 1.19 -15.34
C THR A 162 -7.83 0.65 -14.46
N PHE A 163 -8.18 -0.22 -13.52
CA PHE A 163 -7.23 -0.94 -12.68
C PHE A 163 -7.36 -2.43 -12.99
N MET A 164 -6.25 -3.03 -13.41
CA MET A 164 -6.15 -4.46 -13.67
C MET A 164 -5.25 -5.07 -12.60
N ALA A 165 -5.79 -6.01 -11.84
CA ALA A 165 -5.03 -6.78 -10.86
C ALA A 165 -4.99 -8.26 -11.28
N ILE A 166 -3.81 -8.87 -11.16
CA ILE A 166 -3.57 -10.28 -11.48
C ILE A 166 -3.01 -10.97 -10.25
N ASN A 167 -3.61 -12.09 -9.84
CA ASN A 167 -3.08 -12.94 -8.77
C ASN A 167 -1.82 -13.67 -9.25
N THR A 168 -0.70 -13.48 -8.55
CA THR A 168 0.58 -14.11 -8.88
C THR A 168 1.03 -15.16 -7.85
N GLY A 169 0.12 -15.59 -6.97
CA GLY A 169 0.38 -16.53 -5.89
C GLY A 169 1.42 -15.96 -4.91
N ASN A 170 2.36 -16.77 -4.47
CA ASN A 170 3.44 -16.33 -3.57
C ASN A 170 4.60 -15.63 -4.29
N ASN A 171 4.49 -15.38 -5.60
CA ASN A 171 5.56 -14.79 -6.38
C ASN A 171 5.37 -13.27 -6.49
N LEU A 172 6.30 -12.51 -5.90
CA LEU A 172 6.39 -11.07 -6.13
C LEU A 172 6.88 -10.80 -7.56
N HIS A 173 6.01 -10.22 -8.38
CA HIS A 173 6.35 -9.81 -9.74
C HIS A 173 6.81 -8.35 -9.77
N THR A 174 8.10 -8.18 -9.96
CA THR A 174 8.69 -6.88 -10.32
C THR A 174 8.52 -6.64 -11.81
N SER A 175 7.77 -5.62 -12.21
CA SER A 175 7.68 -5.20 -13.61
C SER A 175 8.54 -3.97 -13.88
N ILE A 176 9.24 -3.97 -15.02
CA ILE A 176 9.98 -2.82 -15.55
C ILE A 176 9.01 -1.72 -16.03
N ALA A 177 7.73 -2.06 -16.27
CA ALA A 177 6.69 -1.13 -16.69
C ALA A 177 6.10 -0.26 -15.55
N GLY A 178 6.75 -0.24 -14.37
CA GLY A 178 6.30 0.58 -13.24
C GLY A 178 5.26 -0.07 -12.33
N LEU A 179 5.01 -1.38 -12.47
CA LEU A 179 4.12 -2.11 -11.57
C LEU A 179 4.89 -2.45 -10.28
N TYR A 180 4.49 -1.82 -9.18
CA TYR A 180 5.04 -2.12 -7.86
C TYR A 180 4.58 -3.52 -7.42
N PRO A 181 5.45 -4.36 -6.85
CA PRO A 181 5.01 -5.65 -6.31
C PRO A 181 4.09 -5.39 -5.12
N LEU A 182 2.83 -5.82 -5.22
CA LEU A 182 1.82 -5.63 -4.18
C LEU A 182 1.56 -6.92 -3.44
N VAL A 183 1.23 -6.81 -2.15
CA VAL A 183 0.65 -7.92 -1.40
C VAL A 183 -0.86 -7.84 -1.61
N GLY A 184 -1.46 -8.94 -2.04
CA GLY A 184 -2.90 -9.11 -2.13
C GLY A 184 -3.51 -9.28 -0.76
N TRP A 185 -3.10 -10.33 -0.06
CA TRP A 185 -3.47 -10.59 1.32
C TRP A 185 -2.46 -11.53 1.96
N LYS A 186 -2.43 -11.53 3.28
CA LYS A 186 -1.75 -12.55 4.08
C LYS A 186 -2.73 -13.12 5.08
N ILE A 187 -2.95 -14.43 5.05
CA ILE A 187 -3.86 -15.15 5.95
C ILE A 187 -3.13 -16.35 6.53
N GLY A 188 -2.75 -16.26 7.80
CA GLY A 188 -1.93 -17.27 8.46
C GLY A 188 -0.58 -17.44 7.77
N ASN A 189 -0.30 -18.61 7.21
CA ASN A 189 0.94 -18.86 6.47
C ASN A 189 0.85 -18.50 4.98
N GLU A 190 -0.36 -18.27 4.47
CA GLU A 190 -0.58 -17.94 3.07
C GLU A 190 -0.24 -16.47 2.81
N VAL A 191 0.52 -16.22 1.73
CA VAL A 191 0.76 -14.89 1.20
C VAL A 191 0.44 -14.91 -0.27
N VAL A 192 -0.53 -14.10 -0.67
CA VAL A 192 -0.87 -13.87 -2.07
C VAL A 192 -0.34 -12.50 -2.49
N CYS A 193 0.36 -12.47 -3.60
CA CYS A 193 0.91 -11.28 -4.23
C CYS A 193 0.10 -10.94 -5.47
N LEU A 194 0.06 -9.66 -5.81
CA LEU A 194 -0.60 -9.17 -7.02
C LEU A 194 0.39 -8.42 -7.91
N ALA A 195 0.17 -8.52 -9.21
CA ALA A 195 0.65 -7.57 -10.18
C ALA A 195 -0.51 -6.65 -10.57
N GLU A 196 -0.35 -5.35 -10.35
CA GLU A 196 -1.37 -4.36 -10.72
C GLU A 196 -0.84 -3.47 -11.83
N GLY A 197 -1.65 -3.25 -12.86
CA GLY A 197 -1.46 -2.20 -13.85
C GLY A 197 -2.60 -1.19 -13.79
N ASN A 198 -2.26 0.10 -13.89
CA ASN A 198 -3.26 1.16 -13.98
C ASN A 198 -3.21 1.83 -15.37
N ALA A 199 -4.38 2.19 -15.86
CA ALA A 199 -4.55 3.07 -17.00
C ALA A 199 -5.42 4.25 -16.55
N SER A 200 -4.79 5.41 -16.41
CA SER A 200 -5.50 6.65 -16.13
C SER A 200 -6.46 6.96 -17.29
N ASP A 201 -7.62 7.55 -16.98
CA ASP A 201 -8.49 8.25 -17.93
C ASP A 201 -9.41 7.41 -18.85
N THR A 202 -9.59 6.11 -18.64
CA THR A 202 -10.55 5.32 -19.44
C THR A 202 -11.97 5.91 -19.44
N GLY A 203 -12.55 6.14 -18.26
CA GLY A 203 -13.88 6.74 -18.14
C GLY A 203 -13.89 8.24 -18.41
N THR A 204 -12.77 8.94 -18.13
CA THR A 204 -12.62 10.37 -18.48
C THR A 204 -12.70 10.58 -19.98
N ALA A 205 -12.02 9.74 -20.76
CA ALA A 205 -12.03 9.79 -22.22
C ALA A 205 -13.44 9.53 -22.78
N ILE A 206 -14.17 8.55 -22.25
CA ILE A 206 -15.57 8.29 -22.63
C ILE A 206 -16.46 9.49 -22.30
N LYS A 207 -16.37 10.05 -21.08
CA LYS A 207 -17.14 11.23 -20.67
C LYS A 207 -16.80 12.46 -21.50
N TRP A 208 -15.54 12.64 -21.87
CA TRP A 208 -15.11 13.70 -22.76
C TRP A 208 -15.70 13.51 -24.17
N ALA A 209 -15.65 12.28 -24.71
CA ALA A 209 -16.24 11.96 -26.01
C ALA A 209 -17.76 12.19 -26.03
N GLN A 210 -18.48 11.83 -24.95
CA GLN A 210 -19.92 12.10 -24.80
C GLN A 210 -20.27 13.59 -24.79
N LYS A 211 -19.32 14.48 -24.45
CA LYS A 211 -19.50 15.94 -24.48
C LYS A 211 -19.22 16.54 -25.85
N LEU A 212 -18.63 15.78 -26.78
CA LEU A 212 -18.54 16.17 -28.17
C LEU A 212 -19.94 15.96 -28.74
N SER A 213 -20.68 17.05 -28.92
CA SER A 213 -22.01 17.03 -29.54
C SER A 213 -21.94 16.41 -30.93
N MET A 214 -22.26 15.12 -31.03
CA MET A 214 -22.61 14.40 -32.25
C MET A 214 -24.02 13.84 -32.08
#